data_AF-Q5B887-F1
#
_entry.id   AF-Q5B887-F1
#
_cell.length_a   1.000
_cell.length_b   1.000
_cell.length_c   1.000
_cell.angle_alpha   90.00
_cell.angle_beta   90.00
_cell.angle_gamma   90.00
#
_symmetry.space_group_name_H-M   'P 1'
#
loop_
_entity.id
_entity.type
_entity.pdbx_description
1 polymer ?
#
loop_
_entity_poly.entity_id
_entity_poly.type
_entity_poly.pdbx_seq_one_letter_code
_entity_poly.pdbx_strand_id
1 'polypeptide(L)'
;MPLDNYGVWKAHPVRYHVERRGTRKPHLLLYHRDNGGGDSESAINIKSGDRQESRLVYWVDEKVSDRRLIERLSHLRTGYHPLDDVEPDSPDDIRLDYIRRNLFDVDSGRVLPHDIPGPNNDIIDVLEPRIKAAIDEGATVHIFGERYNSQDGMHNIHMNQGNIAMYSGDDGPFQDGALVFYFPESHQWLGVFLAFASQSVHTGNGSGHAISRVTWKDVLLDDLVENSVVIRQAAVNPPASEDQRQSVTLANLMNRRIPLSGWKIRNSSGAEQVLPRDAVLPPLATEDFDIPNCPLSRDDDAITLLDGDGLKVAGIRYSSQHGTTQHKPMIFARS
;
A
#
# COMPACT_ATOMS: atom_id res chain seq x y z
N MET A 1 -4.70 28.36 1.47
CA MET A 1 -3.50 28.62 2.26
C MET A 1 -2.88 27.26 2.56
N PRO A 2 -1.55 27.14 2.61
CA PRO A 2 -0.92 25.94 3.16
C PRO A 2 -1.50 25.62 4.55
N LEU A 3 -1.32 24.39 5.01
CA LEU A 3 -1.93 23.91 6.25
C LEU A 3 -1.50 24.78 7.43
N ASP A 4 -2.41 25.03 8.38
CA ASP A 4 -2.18 25.99 9.48
C ASP A 4 -1.58 25.32 10.74
N ASN A 5 -1.73 24.00 10.89
CA ASN A 5 -1.23 23.23 12.02
C ASN A 5 -0.56 21.93 11.55
N TYR A 6 0.42 22.03 10.65
CA TYR A 6 1.14 20.88 10.14
C TYR A 6 2.09 20.31 11.20
N GLY A 7 2.07 18.99 11.36
CA GLY A 7 2.96 18.33 12.30
C GLY A 7 2.91 16.82 12.22
N VAL A 8 3.57 16.20 13.19
CA VAL A 8 3.56 14.74 13.39
C VAL A 8 3.07 14.40 14.79
N TRP A 9 2.17 13.44 14.88
CA TRP A 9 1.70 12.91 16.16
C TRP A 9 2.24 11.50 16.38
N LYS A 10 3.06 11.32 17.41
CA LYS A 10 3.53 9.99 17.83
C LYS A 10 2.62 9.41 18.90
N ALA A 11 1.95 8.31 18.62
CA ALA A 11 0.96 7.71 19.52
C ALA A 11 0.90 6.18 19.39
N HIS A 12 0.06 5.54 20.18
CA HIS A 12 -0.27 4.11 20.05
C HIS A 12 -1.66 3.95 19.43
N PRO A 13 -1.82 3.17 18.33
CA PRO A 13 -3.13 2.89 17.78
C PRO A 13 -3.93 1.97 18.72
N VAL A 14 -5.22 2.26 18.90
CA VAL A 14 -6.10 1.58 19.86
C VAL A 14 -7.22 0.82 19.17
N ARG A 15 -7.89 1.48 18.22
CA ARG A 15 -8.99 0.91 17.42
C ARG A 15 -9.15 1.71 16.14
N TYR A 16 -9.95 1.21 15.22
CA TYR A 16 -10.31 1.94 14.01
C TYR A 16 -11.79 1.77 13.67
N HIS A 17 -12.30 2.68 12.85
CA HIS A 17 -13.61 2.58 12.23
C HIS A 17 -13.49 2.97 10.76
N VAL A 18 -14.11 2.21 9.86
CA VAL A 18 -14.12 2.53 8.44
C VAL A 18 -15.52 2.99 8.05
N GLU A 19 -15.62 4.22 7.57
CA GLU A 19 -16.86 4.72 6.98
C GLU A 19 -17.04 4.09 5.59
N ARG A 20 -18.11 3.29 5.41
CA ARG A 20 -18.40 2.54 4.18
C ARG A 20 -19.31 3.32 3.22
N ARG A 21 -19.67 2.68 2.10
CA ARG A 21 -20.60 3.16 1.07
C ARG A 21 -21.85 3.81 1.66
N GLY A 22 -22.16 5.00 1.16
CA GLY A 22 -23.28 5.83 1.60
C GLY A 22 -22.83 7.10 2.32
N THR A 23 -21.62 7.10 2.89
CA THR A 23 -21.01 8.30 3.44
C THR A 23 -20.48 9.20 2.33
N ARG A 24 -20.74 10.52 2.43
CA ARG A 24 -20.38 11.51 1.40
C ARG A 24 -18.87 11.67 1.24
N LYS A 25 -18.15 11.73 2.36
CA LYS A 25 -16.68 11.83 2.45
C LYS A 25 -16.23 10.79 3.48
N PRO A 26 -16.14 9.51 3.08
CA PRO A 26 -15.76 8.45 3.99
C PRO A 26 -14.28 8.57 4.37
N HIS A 27 -14.00 8.30 5.63
CA HIS A 27 -12.65 8.20 6.19
C HIS A 27 -12.45 6.83 6.84
N LEU A 28 -11.17 6.44 6.94
CA LEU A 28 -10.77 5.51 7.98
C LEU A 28 -10.41 6.33 9.21
N LEU A 29 -11.20 6.19 10.27
CA LEU A 29 -10.97 6.83 11.56
C LEU A 29 -10.04 5.96 12.39
N LEU A 30 -8.82 6.44 12.63
CA LEU A 30 -7.85 5.81 13.51
C LEU A 30 -7.94 6.45 14.89
N TYR A 31 -8.26 5.64 15.91
CA TYR A 31 -8.21 6.09 17.30
C TYR A 31 -6.87 5.71 17.88
N HIS A 32 -6.21 6.68 18.50
CA HIS A 32 -4.88 6.54 19.06
C HIS A 32 -4.76 7.26 20.40
N ARG A 33 -3.71 6.95 21.14
CA ARG A 33 -3.51 7.46 22.50
C ARG A 33 -2.05 7.77 22.77
N ASP A 34 -1.83 8.92 23.43
CA ASP A 34 -0.57 9.29 24.04
C ASP A 34 -0.39 8.67 25.43
N ASN A 35 0.83 8.55 25.92
CA ASN A 35 1.07 8.09 27.29
C ASN A 35 0.32 8.96 28.32
N GLY A 36 -0.71 8.39 28.95
CA GLY A 36 -1.53 9.06 29.98
C GLY A 36 -2.66 9.95 29.46
N GLY A 37 -2.90 10.02 28.15
CA GLY A 37 -3.97 10.80 27.52
C GLY A 37 -5.27 10.02 27.27
N GLY A 38 -6.33 10.74 26.91
CA GLY A 38 -7.55 10.14 26.34
C GLY A 38 -7.35 9.68 24.89
N ASP A 39 -8.38 9.07 24.31
CA ASP A 39 -8.34 8.71 22.88
C ASP A 39 -8.47 9.96 22.01
N SER A 40 -7.58 10.09 21.03
CA SER A 40 -7.67 11.05 19.92
C SER A 40 -8.09 10.32 18.65
N GLU A 41 -8.72 11.04 17.73
CA GLU A 41 -9.23 10.49 16.47
C GLU A 41 -8.53 11.15 15.30
N SER A 42 -8.01 10.35 14.36
CA SER A 42 -7.41 10.87 13.14
C SER A 42 -8.16 10.35 11.92
N ALA A 43 -8.60 11.26 11.06
CA ALA A 43 -9.35 10.95 9.84
C ALA A 43 -8.39 10.77 8.66
N ILE A 44 -8.23 9.52 8.22
CA ILE A 44 -7.44 9.15 7.06
C ILE A 44 -8.36 9.17 5.83
N ASN A 45 -7.98 9.96 4.84
CA ASN A 45 -8.73 10.08 3.60
C ASN A 45 -8.69 8.75 2.83
N ILE A 46 -9.86 8.16 2.57
CA ILE A 46 -9.99 6.93 1.76
C ILE A 46 -10.81 7.17 0.49
N LYS A 47 -11.23 8.40 0.21
CA LYS A 47 -11.91 8.75 -1.04
C LYS A 47 -11.65 10.21 -1.42
N SER A 48 -11.29 10.46 -2.68
CA SER A 48 -11.20 11.84 -3.19
C SER A 48 -12.58 12.49 -3.30
N GLY A 49 -12.64 13.79 -3.01
CA GLY A 49 -13.82 14.63 -3.23
C GLY A 49 -14.06 15.00 -4.70
N ASP A 50 -13.11 14.70 -5.59
CA ASP A 50 -13.26 14.88 -7.03
C ASP A 50 -14.27 13.86 -7.60
N ARG A 51 -15.29 14.37 -8.29
CA ARG A 51 -16.36 13.56 -8.87
C ARG A 51 -15.96 12.85 -10.15
N GLN A 52 -14.92 13.33 -10.84
CA GLN A 52 -14.43 12.74 -12.08
C GLN A 52 -13.35 11.69 -11.82
N GLU A 53 -12.59 11.85 -10.74
CA GLU A 53 -11.52 10.94 -10.34
C GLU A 53 -11.49 10.77 -8.82
N SER A 54 -12.25 9.80 -8.32
CA SER A 54 -12.40 9.57 -6.87
C SER A 54 -11.33 8.65 -6.27
N ARG A 55 -10.47 8.05 -7.11
CA ARG A 55 -9.49 7.04 -6.71
C ARG A 55 -8.32 7.65 -5.93
N LEU A 56 -7.72 6.83 -5.09
CA LEU A 56 -6.50 7.16 -4.36
C LEU A 56 -5.32 6.49 -5.02
N VAL A 57 -4.18 7.13 -4.85
CA VAL A 57 -2.88 6.54 -5.06
C VAL A 57 -2.32 6.22 -3.69
N TYR A 58 -1.61 5.11 -3.60
CA TYR A 58 -0.90 4.78 -2.39
C TYR A 58 0.45 4.14 -2.66
N TRP A 59 1.34 4.27 -1.70
CA TRP A 59 2.61 3.55 -1.61
C TRP A 59 2.71 2.94 -0.22
N VAL A 60 3.17 1.70 -0.16
CA VAL A 60 3.53 1.03 1.09
C VAL A 60 5.01 0.70 1.04
N ASP A 61 5.79 1.36 1.90
CA ASP A 61 7.18 1.02 2.11
C ASP A 61 7.27 0.09 3.33
N GLU A 62 7.30 -1.21 3.08
CA GLU A 62 7.44 -2.28 4.09
C GLU A 62 8.79 -2.23 4.82
N LYS A 63 9.75 -1.43 4.35
CA LYS A 63 11.06 -1.23 4.96
C LYS A 63 11.53 0.20 4.74
N VAL A 64 10.85 1.16 5.39
CA VAL A 64 11.14 2.60 5.27
C VAL A 64 12.64 2.83 5.12
N SER A 65 13.05 3.22 3.91
CA SER A 65 14.47 3.20 3.53
C SER A 65 15.23 4.44 4.01
N ASP A 66 14.51 5.53 4.30
CA ASP A 66 15.06 6.77 4.85
C ASP A 66 15.46 6.60 6.33
N ARG A 67 16.73 6.26 6.52
CA ARG A 67 17.33 6.11 7.85
C ARG A 67 17.33 7.40 8.66
N ARG A 68 17.44 8.58 8.01
CA ARG A 68 17.45 9.87 8.70
C ARG A 68 16.06 10.15 9.29
N LEU A 69 15.01 9.88 8.52
CA LEU A 69 13.63 10.00 8.99
C LEU A 69 13.37 9.05 10.18
N ILE A 70 13.68 7.77 10.04
CA ILE A 70 13.50 6.77 11.10
C ILE A 70 14.23 7.16 12.39
N GLU A 71 15.50 7.56 12.29
CA GLU A 71 16.30 7.96 13.45
C GLU A 71 15.63 9.10 14.20
N ARG A 72 15.12 10.11 13.50
CA ARG A 72 14.45 11.27 14.10
C ARG A 72 13.11 10.91 14.73
N LEU A 73 12.29 10.11 14.03
CA LEU A 73 11.01 9.62 14.56
C LEU A 73 11.21 8.79 15.84
N SER A 74 12.28 7.99 15.90
CA SER A 74 12.58 7.18 17.09
C SER A 74 12.78 8.01 18.36
N HIS A 75 13.35 9.22 18.23
CA HIS A 75 13.65 10.13 19.34
C HIS A 75 12.46 11.01 19.77
N LEU A 76 11.38 11.06 18.99
CA LEU A 76 10.20 11.82 19.38
C LEU A 76 9.57 11.23 20.66
N ARG A 77 9.09 12.10 21.54
CA ARG A 77 8.22 11.67 22.65
C ARG A 77 6.81 11.45 22.11
N THR A 78 5.99 10.67 22.80
CA THR A 78 4.56 10.58 22.47
C THR A 78 3.89 11.94 22.57
N GLY A 79 2.95 12.24 21.67
CA GLY A 79 2.27 13.52 21.54
C GLY A 79 2.45 14.16 20.16
N TYR A 80 1.76 15.29 19.98
CA TYR A 80 1.85 16.13 18.78
C TYR A 80 3.11 17.01 18.80
N HIS A 81 3.81 17.05 17.66
CA HIS A 81 4.99 17.89 17.41
C HIS A 81 4.69 18.80 16.21
N PRO A 82 4.56 20.12 16.41
CA PRO A 82 4.34 21.07 15.31
C PRO A 82 5.59 21.16 14.43
N LEU A 83 5.38 21.31 13.13
CA LEU A 83 6.42 21.40 12.11
C LEU A 83 6.28 22.65 11.21
N ASP A 84 5.30 23.51 11.46
CA ASP A 84 4.99 24.71 10.67
C ASP A 84 6.22 25.63 10.49
N ASP A 85 6.90 25.90 11.59
CA ASP A 85 8.07 26.80 11.67
C ASP A 85 9.42 26.07 11.50
N VAL A 86 9.40 24.78 11.15
CA VAL A 86 10.64 24.04 10.94
C VAL A 86 11.21 24.37 9.57
N GLU A 87 12.37 25.02 9.58
CA GLU A 87 13.11 25.38 8.38
C GLU A 87 13.51 24.13 7.59
N PRO A 88 13.29 24.13 6.26
CA PRO A 88 13.73 23.03 5.39
C PRO A 88 15.22 22.73 5.56
N ASP A 89 15.54 21.44 5.58
CA ASP A 89 16.89 20.88 5.72
C ASP A 89 17.61 21.19 7.04
N SER A 90 16.93 21.81 8.00
CA SER A 90 17.43 21.98 9.35
C SER A 90 17.69 20.64 10.05
N PRO A 91 18.50 20.64 11.13
CA PRO A 91 18.70 19.45 11.96
C PRO A 91 17.45 18.94 12.65
N ASP A 92 16.30 19.61 12.59
CA ASP A 92 15.01 19.15 13.13
C ASP A 92 13.98 18.83 12.04
N ASP A 93 14.35 19.04 10.77
CA ASP A 93 13.46 18.77 9.64
C ASP A 93 13.17 17.26 9.49
N ILE A 94 11.89 16.95 9.61
CA ILE A 94 11.25 15.66 9.32
C ILE A 94 10.00 15.84 8.44
N ARG A 95 9.84 17.02 7.83
CA ARG A 95 8.70 17.37 6.99
C ARG A 95 8.70 16.50 5.74
N LEU A 96 7.52 16.09 5.29
CA LEU A 96 7.38 15.17 4.16
C LEU A 96 7.09 15.93 2.87
N ASP A 97 7.75 15.53 1.79
CA ASP A 97 7.47 16.00 0.43
C ASP A 97 7.68 14.87 -0.58
N TYR A 98 6.60 14.40 -1.19
CA TYR A 98 6.59 13.22 -2.07
C TYR A 98 7.35 13.48 -3.37
N ILE A 99 7.41 14.74 -3.83
CA ILE A 99 8.07 15.12 -5.09
C ILE A 99 9.54 15.49 -4.84
N ARG A 100 9.85 16.16 -3.73
CA ARG A 100 11.18 16.75 -3.49
C ARG A 100 12.11 15.87 -2.65
N ARG A 101 11.57 14.96 -1.82
CA ARG A 101 12.38 14.18 -0.86
C ARG A 101 12.60 12.71 -1.24
N ASN A 102 12.06 12.24 -2.38
CA ASN A 102 12.22 10.84 -2.84
C ASN A 102 11.93 9.81 -1.74
N LEU A 103 10.82 9.98 -1.01
CA LEU A 103 10.51 9.20 0.20
C LEU A 103 10.28 7.71 -0.07
N PHE A 104 9.92 7.36 -1.30
CA PHE A 104 9.63 6.01 -1.77
C PHE A 104 9.91 5.93 -3.28
N ASP A 105 9.98 4.70 -3.80
CA ASP A 105 10.02 4.47 -5.23
C ASP A 105 8.65 4.81 -5.84
N VAL A 106 8.60 5.85 -6.68
CA VAL A 106 7.35 6.31 -7.30
C VAL A 106 6.70 5.19 -8.11
N ASP A 107 7.48 4.36 -8.78
CA ASP A 107 6.99 3.29 -9.67
C ASP A 107 6.34 2.14 -8.88
N SER A 108 6.56 2.08 -7.57
CA SER A 108 5.85 1.13 -6.68
C SER A 108 4.42 1.56 -6.33
N GLY A 109 4.01 2.76 -6.75
CA GLY A 109 2.71 3.34 -6.48
C GLY A 109 1.58 2.65 -7.19
N ARG A 110 0.40 2.62 -6.55
CA ARG A 110 -0.77 1.92 -7.06
C ARG A 110 -2.01 2.78 -6.95
N VAL A 111 -2.86 2.75 -7.99
CA VAL A 111 -4.12 3.48 -8.04
C VAL A 111 -5.28 2.54 -7.69
N LEU A 112 -6.07 2.88 -6.68
CA LEU A 112 -7.21 2.06 -6.23
C LEU A 112 -8.49 2.90 -6.02
N PRO A 113 -9.67 2.32 -6.31
CA PRO A 113 -10.94 2.89 -5.85
C PRO A 113 -11.09 2.77 -4.33
N HIS A 114 -12.17 3.35 -3.81
CA HIS A 114 -12.63 3.09 -2.44
C HIS A 114 -13.82 2.15 -2.42
N ASP A 115 -13.87 1.29 -1.41
CA ASP A 115 -15.02 0.48 -0.96
C ASP A 115 -15.77 -0.16 -2.15
N ILE A 116 -15.11 -1.09 -2.84
CA ILE A 116 -15.74 -1.91 -3.89
C ILE A 116 -15.82 -3.37 -3.43
N PRO A 117 -16.84 -4.15 -3.87
CA PRO A 117 -16.93 -5.54 -3.47
C PRO A 117 -15.74 -6.37 -3.96
N GLY A 118 -15.27 -7.28 -3.11
CA GLY A 118 -14.14 -8.18 -3.39
C GLY A 118 -12.93 -7.83 -2.52
N PRO A 119 -11.99 -8.76 -2.31
CA PRO A 119 -10.82 -8.49 -1.49
C PRO A 119 -9.67 -7.91 -2.32
N ASN A 120 -8.85 -7.09 -1.66
CA ASN A 120 -7.61 -6.50 -2.18
C ASN A 120 -7.78 -5.61 -3.42
N ASN A 121 -8.96 -5.04 -3.62
CA ASN A 121 -9.27 -4.27 -4.82
C ASN A 121 -9.65 -2.81 -4.53
N ASP A 122 -9.61 -2.41 -3.27
CA ASP A 122 -9.75 -1.02 -2.85
C ASP A 122 -8.74 -0.61 -1.76
N ILE A 123 -8.73 0.69 -1.45
CA ILE A 123 -7.80 1.26 -0.46
C ILE A 123 -8.06 0.75 0.97
N ILE A 124 -9.28 0.33 1.30
CA ILE A 124 -9.60 -0.19 2.63
C ILE A 124 -8.93 -1.55 2.82
N ASP A 125 -8.96 -2.41 1.80
CA ASP A 125 -8.27 -3.70 1.83
C ASP A 125 -6.76 -3.57 2.01
N VAL A 126 -6.18 -2.44 1.61
CA VAL A 126 -4.76 -2.13 1.82
C VAL A 126 -4.51 -1.63 3.25
N LEU A 127 -5.32 -0.70 3.74
CA LEU A 127 -5.08 -0.02 5.01
C LEU A 127 -5.51 -0.86 6.23
N GLU A 128 -6.67 -1.50 6.15
CA GLU A 128 -7.31 -2.18 7.28
C GLU A 128 -6.43 -3.29 7.89
N PRO A 129 -5.83 -4.22 7.12
CA PRO A 129 -4.95 -5.25 7.69
C PRO A 129 -3.72 -4.68 8.38
N ARG A 130 -3.14 -3.59 7.85
CA ARG A 130 -1.94 -2.95 8.40
C ARG A 130 -2.23 -2.22 9.71
N ILE A 131 -3.36 -1.53 9.78
CA ILE A 131 -3.83 -0.88 11.00
C ILE A 131 -4.18 -1.93 12.06
N LYS A 132 -4.83 -3.01 11.65
CA LYS A 132 -5.11 -4.14 12.55
C LYS A 132 -3.83 -4.74 13.12
N ALA A 133 -2.84 -5.03 12.27
CA ALA A 133 -1.53 -5.53 12.71
C ALA A 133 -0.84 -4.53 13.67
N ALA A 134 -0.87 -3.24 13.36
CA ALA A 134 -0.29 -2.20 14.22
C ALA A 134 -0.93 -2.17 15.62
N ILE A 135 -2.24 -2.39 15.73
CA ILE A 135 -2.94 -2.48 17.02
C ILE A 135 -2.58 -3.79 17.73
N ASP A 136 -2.69 -4.92 17.04
CA ASP A 136 -2.51 -6.25 17.62
C ASP A 136 -1.06 -6.47 18.11
N GLU A 137 -0.07 -5.91 17.42
CA GLU A 137 1.36 -6.03 17.74
C GLU A 137 1.89 -4.87 18.61
N GLY A 138 1.02 -3.97 19.08
CA GLY A 138 1.41 -2.87 19.96
C GLY A 138 2.39 -1.89 19.31
N ALA A 139 2.22 -1.61 18.01
CA ALA A 139 3.07 -0.69 17.28
C ALA A 139 2.97 0.75 17.82
N THR A 140 3.97 1.57 17.47
CA THR A 140 3.86 3.03 17.58
C THR A 140 3.52 3.58 16.19
N VAL A 141 2.61 4.54 16.11
CA VAL A 141 2.26 5.25 14.87
C VAL A 141 2.74 6.70 14.92
N HIS A 142 3.28 7.18 13.80
CA HIS A 142 3.60 8.59 13.56
C HIS A 142 2.66 9.09 12.47
N ILE A 143 1.75 9.99 12.85
CA ILE A 143 0.68 10.49 11.99
C ILE A 143 1.06 11.88 11.51
N PHE A 144 1.43 12.01 10.24
CA PHE A 144 1.74 13.28 9.61
C PHE A 144 0.50 13.86 8.93
N GLY A 145 0.28 15.16 9.13
CA GLY A 145 -0.83 15.88 8.53
C GLY A 145 -1.09 17.18 9.27
N GLU A 146 -2.33 17.65 9.21
CA GLU A 146 -2.77 18.83 9.95
C GLU A 146 -3.47 18.41 11.25
N ARG A 147 -3.22 19.13 12.34
CA ARG A 147 -3.95 18.94 13.59
C ARG A 147 -5.29 19.68 13.54
N TYR A 148 -6.36 19.06 14.06
CA TYR A 148 -7.62 19.77 14.21
C TYR A 148 -7.47 21.01 15.09
N ASN A 149 -8.26 22.04 14.81
CA ASN A 149 -8.37 23.22 15.68
C ASN A 149 -8.86 22.87 17.09
N SER A 150 -9.64 21.79 17.24
CA SER A 150 -10.05 21.21 18.53
C SER A 150 -8.92 20.49 19.27
N GLN A 151 -7.76 20.31 18.62
CA GLN A 151 -6.53 19.73 19.17
C GLN A 151 -6.59 18.24 19.55
N ASP A 152 -7.68 17.56 19.22
CA ASP A 152 -8.00 16.17 19.61
C ASP A 152 -7.81 15.15 18.48
N GLY A 153 -7.09 15.51 17.43
CA GLY A 153 -6.93 14.64 16.27
C GLY A 153 -6.15 15.24 15.11
N MET A 154 -6.07 14.46 14.01
CA MET A 154 -5.37 14.83 12.78
C MET A 154 -6.24 14.59 11.55
N HIS A 155 -6.04 15.38 10.49
CA HIS A 155 -6.58 15.18 9.15
C HIS A 155 -5.56 15.59 8.09
N ASN A 156 -5.97 15.62 6.81
CA ASN A 156 -5.06 15.91 5.69
C ASN A 156 -3.85 14.96 5.66
N ILE A 157 -4.11 13.68 5.97
CA ILE A 157 -3.13 12.59 6.02
C ILE A 157 -2.98 12.00 4.60
N HIS A 158 -2.49 12.82 3.67
CA HIS A 158 -2.13 12.47 2.28
C HIS A 158 -1.20 13.56 1.72
N MET A 159 -0.73 13.42 0.48
CA MET A 159 -0.02 14.46 -0.24
C MET A 159 -0.83 15.78 -0.27
N ASN A 160 -0.26 16.87 0.23
CA ASN A 160 -0.93 18.17 0.40
C ASN A 160 -0.36 19.21 -0.57
N GLN A 161 -0.17 18.79 -1.82
CA GLN A 161 0.30 19.61 -2.92
C GLN A 161 -0.21 19.07 -4.27
N GLY A 162 -0.20 19.91 -5.30
CA GLY A 162 -0.62 19.52 -6.65
C GLY A 162 -2.13 19.29 -6.77
N ASN A 163 -2.93 19.84 -5.87
CA ASN A 163 -4.38 19.66 -5.88
C ASN A 163 -5.04 20.24 -7.14
N ILE A 164 -6.21 19.70 -7.49
CA ILE A 164 -7.10 20.30 -8.49
C ILE A 164 -7.53 21.70 -8.05
N ALA A 165 -7.91 22.56 -9.00
CA ALA A 165 -8.13 24.00 -8.77
C ALA A 165 -9.08 24.36 -7.60
N MET A 166 -10.09 23.52 -7.31
CA MET A 166 -11.01 23.78 -6.19
C MET A 166 -10.41 23.51 -4.81
N TYR A 167 -9.30 22.76 -4.73
CA TYR A 167 -8.58 22.40 -3.50
C TYR A 167 -7.14 22.92 -3.49
N SER A 168 -6.71 23.71 -4.48
CA SER A 168 -5.36 24.28 -4.53
C SER A 168 -5.07 25.26 -3.40
N GLY A 169 -6.10 25.63 -2.64
CA GLY A 169 -5.94 26.33 -1.38
C GLY A 169 -4.98 25.60 -0.46
N ASP A 170 -5.12 24.28 -0.32
CA ASP A 170 -4.42 23.48 0.68
C ASP A 170 -3.00 23.08 0.24
N ASP A 171 -2.58 23.53 -0.96
CA ASP A 171 -1.26 23.21 -1.50
C ASP A 171 -0.13 23.91 -0.74
N GLY A 172 0.96 23.17 -0.55
CA GLY A 172 2.20 23.68 0.01
C GLY A 172 3.31 22.64 -0.07
N PRO A 173 4.57 23.05 -0.28
CA PRO A 173 5.70 22.14 -0.24
C PRO A 173 5.97 21.70 1.21
N PHE A 174 6.58 20.52 1.39
CA PHE A 174 7.00 20.03 2.72
C PHE A 174 5.89 19.97 3.77
N GLN A 175 4.67 19.62 3.37
CA GLN A 175 3.54 19.44 4.29
C GLN A 175 2.70 18.21 3.95
N ASP A 176 3.29 17.24 3.25
CA ASP A 176 2.59 16.01 2.91
C ASP A 176 2.31 15.18 4.17
N GLY A 177 1.17 14.52 4.20
CA GLY A 177 0.76 13.60 5.26
C GLY A 177 1.23 12.17 5.00
N ALA A 178 1.21 11.33 6.03
CA ALA A 178 1.58 9.91 5.97
C ALA A 178 1.23 9.21 7.30
N LEU A 179 1.26 7.88 7.29
CA LEU A 179 1.33 7.07 8.50
C LEU A 179 2.65 6.30 8.49
N VAL A 180 3.43 6.41 9.57
CA VAL A 180 4.67 5.63 9.73
C VAL A 180 4.60 4.82 11.03
N PHE A 181 4.60 3.50 10.90
CA PHE A 181 4.50 2.57 12.01
C PHE A 181 5.88 2.01 12.39
N TYR A 182 6.10 1.82 13.69
CA TYR A 182 7.21 1.05 14.23
C TYR A 182 6.68 -0.14 15.02
N PHE A 183 7.06 -1.34 14.60
CA PHE A 183 6.69 -2.60 15.24
C PHE A 183 7.80 -3.02 16.22
N PRO A 184 7.55 -3.00 17.55
CA PRO A 184 8.60 -3.18 18.54
C PRO A 184 9.18 -4.60 18.57
N GLU A 185 8.38 -5.64 18.29
CA GLU A 185 8.84 -7.03 18.32
C GLU A 185 9.76 -7.38 17.15
N SER A 186 9.42 -6.91 15.95
CA SER A 186 10.18 -7.20 14.72
C SER A 186 11.27 -6.16 14.43
N HIS A 187 11.27 -5.03 15.15
CA HIS A 187 12.08 -3.85 14.88
C HIS A 187 11.92 -3.29 13.46
N GLN A 188 10.71 -3.44 12.88
CA GLN A 188 10.41 -3.02 11.51
C GLN A 188 9.67 -1.69 11.47
N TRP A 189 9.94 -0.94 10.40
CA TRP A 189 9.27 0.31 10.07
C TRP A 189 8.45 0.13 8.80
N LEU A 190 7.19 0.55 8.85
CA LEU A 190 6.23 0.50 7.75
C LEU A 190 5.74 1.92 7.45
N GLY A 191 5.92 2.38 6.22
CA GLY A 191 5.41 3.66 5.74
C GLY A 191 4.18 3.47 4.86
N VAL A 192 3.13 4.25 5.10
CA VAL A 192 1.94 4.33 4.24
C VAL A 192 1.79 5.77 3.79
N PHE A 193 1.85 5.94 2.47
CA PHE A 193 1.79 7.24 1.81
C PHE A 193 0.59 7.26 0.88
N LEU A 194 -0.18 8.35 0.91
CA LEU A 194 -1.44 8.47 0.18
C LEU A 194 -1.42 9.74 -0.67
N ALA A 195 -1.97 9.67 -1.87
CA ALA A 195 -2.28 10.84 -2.70
C ALA A 195 -3.63 10.63 -3.39
N PHE A 196 -4.18 11.69 -3.97
CA PHE A 196 -5.32 11.54 -4.87
C PHE A 196 -4.83 11.31 -6.30
N ALA A 197 -5.51 10.42 -7.03
CA ALA A 197 -5.12 10.09 -8.41
C ALA A 197 -5.14 11.32 -9.35
N SER A 198 -5.93 12.35 -9.02
CA SER A 198 -6.02 13.60 -9.75
C SER A 198 -4.99 14.67 -9.35
N GLN A 199 -4.14 14.42 -8.34
CA GLN A 199 -3.07 15.35 -7.97
C GLN A 199 -1.94 15.34 -9.00
N SER A 200 -1.38 16.52 -9.25
CA SER A 200 -0.26 16.72 -10.17
C SER A 200 1.04 16.15 -9.61
N VAL A 201 1.80 15.48 -10.47
CA VAL A 201 3.13 14.96 -10.13
C VAL A 201 4.24 16.01 -10.20
N HIS A 202 3.90 17.23 -10.66
CA HIS A 202 4.83 18.35 -10.75
C HIS A 202 4.24 19.59 -10.10
N THR A 203 4.91 20.09 -9.07
CA THR A 203 4.45 21.23 -8.28
C THR A 203 5.49 22.34 -8.20
N GLY A 204 5.03 23.58 -8.08
CA GLY A 204 5.88 24.75 -7.91
C GLY A 204 6.59 24.75 -6.56
N ASN A 205 7.88 25.08 -6.53
CA ASN A 205 8.71 25.02 -5.32
C ASN A 205 8.28 25.96 -4.19
N GLY A 206 7.61 27.08 -4.51
CA GLY A 206 7.15 28.03 -3.49
C GLY A 206 5.74 27.75 -2.99
N SER A 207 4.83 27.33 -3.88
CA SER A 207 3.41 27.24 -3.57
C SER A 207 2.87 25.83 -3.43
N GLY A 208 3.60 24.81 -3.90
CA GLY A 208 3.05 23.45 -4.02
C GLY A 208 1.95 23.31 -5.09
N HIS A 209 1.59 24.39 -5.80
CA HIS A 209 0.55 24.32 -6.84
C HIS A 209 0.99 23.47 -8.03
N ALA A 210 0.03 22.79 -8.64
CA ALA A 210 0.23 22.08 -9.90
C ALA A 210 0.80 23.02 -10.98
N ILE A 211 1.95 22.66 -11.54
CA ILE A 211 2.56 23.34 -12.71
C ILE A 211 2.47 22.50 -13.99
N SER A 212 1.92 21.29 -13.88
CA SER A 212 1.65 20.38 -14.99
C SER A 212 0.24 19.83 -14.91
N ARG A 213 -0.30 19.43 -16.06
CA ARG A 213 -1.55 18.67 -16.16
C ARG A 213 -1.35 17.16 -15.99
N VAL A 214 -0.09 16.70 -15.91
CA VAL A 214 0.24 15.30 -15.65
C VAL A 214 -0.04 15.01 -14.18
N THR A 215 -0.83 13.97 -13.93
CA THR A 215 -1.32 13.55 -12.62
C THR A 215 -0.85 12.15 -12.27
N TRP A 216 -1.01 11.73 -11.02
CA TRP A 216 -0.60 10.39 -10.60
C TRP A 216 -1.26 9.26 -11.40
N LYS A 217 -2.53 9.41 -11.80
CA LYS A 217 -3.19 8.43 -12.69
C LYS A 217 -2.56 8.33 -14.08
N ASP A 218 -1.86 9.37 -14.54
CA ASP A 218 -1.27 9.39 -15.88
C ASP A 218 0.10 8.70 -15.89
N VAL A 219 0.78 8.65 -14.75
CA VAL A 219 2.13 8.07 -14.62
C VAL A 219 2.12 6.70 -13.95
N LEU A 220 1.14 6.43 -13.08
CA LEU A 220 0.99 5.13 -12.44
C LEU A 220 0.01 4.27 -13.22
N LEU A 221 0.35 2.99 -13.37
CA LEU A 221 -0.51 2.04 -14.07
C LEU A 221 -1.80 1.82 -13.28
N ASP A 222 -2.94 2.17 -13.89
CA ASP A 222 -4.31 1.94 -13.39
C ASP A 222 -4.63 0.46 -13.08
N ASP A 223 -3.79 -0.46 -13.58
CA ASP A 223 -4.07 -1.89 -13.65
C ASP A 223 -3.31 -2.77 -12.67
N LEU A 224 -2.33 -2.22 -11.94
CA LEU A 224 -1.63 -2.97 -10.91
C LEU A 224 -2.49 -3.01 -9.65
N VAL A 225 -3.47 -3.92 -9.63
CA VAL A 225 -4.14 -4.37 -8.41
C VAL A 225 -3.33 -5.51 -7.79
N GLU A 226 -2.67 -5.31 -6.65
CA GLU A 226 -1.98 -6.37 -5.88
C GLU A 226 -3.04 -7.39 -5.49
N ASN A 227 -2.76 -8.66 -5.71
CA ASN A 227 -3.74 -9.74 -5.65
C ASN A 227 -4.89 -9.63 -6.67
N SER A 228 -4.80 -8.80 -7.74
CA SER A 228 -5.69 -8.92 -8.91
C SER A 228 -5.69 -10.32 -9.47
N VAL A 229 -4.53 -10.96 -9.38
CA VAL A 229 -4.31 -12.37 -9.66
C VAL A 229 -3.78 -13.01 -8.39
N VAL A 230 -4.41 -14.08 -7.93
CA VAL A 230 -3.94 -14.86 -6.78
C VAL A 230 -3.49 -16.25 -7.21
N ILE A 231 -2.51 -16.81 -6.50
CA ILE A 231 -2.10 -18.20 -6.66
C ILE A 231 -3.05 -19.07 -5.83
N ARG A 232 -3.95 -19.79 -6.48
CA ARG A 232 -4.96 -20.66 -5.83
C ARG A 232 -4.41 -22.03 -5.51
N GLN A 233 -3.61 -22.59 -6.40
CA GLN A 233 -3.08 -23.95 -6.23
C GLN A 233 -1.69 -24.06 -6.85
N ALA A 234 -0.93 -25.05 -6.40
CA ALA A 234 0.32 -25.47 -7.02
C ALA A 234 0.40 -26.99 -7.09
N ALA A 235 0.63 -27.51 -8.29
CA ALA A 235 0.88 -28.91 -8.53
C ALA A 235 2.40 -29.19 -8.39
N VAL A 236 2.86 -29.46 -7.17
CA VAL A 236 4.28 -29.71 -6.89
C VAL A 236 4.73 -31.12 -7.28
N ASN A 237 3.81 -32.09 -7.27
CA ASN A 237 4.12 -33.48 -7.63
C ASN A 237 2.94 -34.14 -8.37
N PRO A 238 2.71 -33.82 -9.65
CA PRO A 238 1.63 -34.43 -10.42
C PRO A 238 1.81 -35.97 -10.50
N PRO A 239 0.71 -36.76 -10.54
CA PRO A 239 0.77 -38.22 -10.66
C PRO A 239 1.39 -38.66 -12.00
N ALA A 240 1.93 -39.89 -12.02
CA ALA A 240 2.66 -40.42 -13.17
C ALA A 240 1.78 -40.69 -14.42
N SER A 241 1.48 -39.67 -15.25
CA SER A 241 0.86 -39.77 -16.59
C SER A 241 1.50 -38.80 -17.63
N GLU A 242 1.12 -38.88 -18.91
CA GLU A 242 1.81 -38.19 -20.04
C GLU A 242 1.80 -36.64 -19.98
N ASP A 243 0.96 -36.01 -19.14
CA ASP A 243 0.84 -34.54 -18.99
C ASP A 243 1.48 -33.98 -17.70
N GLN A 244 2.51 -34.64 -17.15
CA GLN A 244 3.17 -34.25 -15.90
C GLN A 244 4.04 -32.99 -16.00
N ARG A 245 3.49 -31.83 -15.68
CA ARG A 245 4.28 -30.62 -15.43
C ARG A 245 3.88 -30.00 -14.11
N GLN A 246 4.88 -29.47 -13.39
CA GLN A 246 4.58 -28.59 -12.27
C GLN A 246 3.84 -27.38 -12.82
N SER A 247 2.77 -27.00 -12.15
CA SER A 247 1.90 -25.91 -12.57
C SER A 247 1.47 -25.07 -11.37
N VAL A 248 1.06 -23.84 -11.68
CA VAL A 248 0.38 -22.96 -10.74
C VAL A 248 -0.99 -22.61 -11.30
N THR A 249 -1.99 -22.61 -10.43
CA THR A 249 -3.34 -22.17 -10.75
C THR A 249 -3.47 -20.71 -10.34
N LEU A 250 -3.70 -19.84 -11.30
CA LEU A 250 -3.88 -18.40 -11.07
C LEU A 250 -5.36 -18.05 -11.19
N ALA A 251 -5.88 -17.23 -10.28
CA ALA A 251 -7.26 -16.73 -10.36
C ALA A 251 -7.27 -15.22 -10.47
N ASN A 252 -7.97 -14.71 -11.47
CA ASN A 252 -8.27 -13.30 -11.62
C ASN A 252 -9.46 -12.93 -10.74
N LEU A 253 -9.25 -12.00 -9.81
CA LEU A 253 -10.27 -11.50 -8.90
C LEU A 253 -11.04 -10.30 -9.47
N MET A 254 -10.63 -9.81 -10.63
CA MET A 254 -11.18 -8.63 -11.28
C MET A 254 -12.26 -9.00 -12.30
N ASN A 255 -13.28 -8.16 -12.44
CA ASN A 255 -14.32 -8.30 -13.46
C ASN A 255 -13.89 -7.77 -14.85
N ARG A 256 -12.60 -7.86 -15.16
CA ARG A 256 -12.00 -7.51 -16.46
C ARG A 256 -10.94 -8.52 -16.84
N ARG A 257 -10.66 -8.64 -18.14
CA ARG A 257 -9.62 -9.52 -18.68
C ARG A 257 -8.23 -8.99 -18.28
N ILE A 258 -7.34 -9.86 -17.80
CA ILE A 258 -5.95 -9.52 -17.45
C ILE A 258 -4.98 -10.26 -18.38
N PRO A 259 -4.30 -9.57 -19.31
CA PRO A 259 -3.20 -10.17 -20.06
C PRO A 259 -2.01 -10.45 -19.15
N LEU A 260 -1.43 -11.64 -19.25
CA LEU A 260 -0.30 -12.10 -18.43
C LEU A 260 1.00 -12.22 -19.24
N SER A 261 1.03 -11.65 -20.44
CA SER A 261 2.21 -11.67 -21.31
C SER A 261 3.41 -11.04 -20.60
N GLY A 262 4.51 -11.78 -20.51
CA GLY A 262 5.75 -11.31 -19.88
C GLY A 262 5.79 -11.40 -18.35
N TRP A 263 4.65 -11.71 -17.70
CA TRP A 263 4.60 -11.99 -16.26
C TRP A 263 5.43 -13.22 -15.92
N LYS A 264 5.84 -13.35 -14.66
CA LYS A 264 6.74 -14.41 -14.23
C LYS A 264 6.30 -15.10 -12.95
N ILE A 265 6.56 -16.39 -12.85
CA ILE A 265 6.57 -17.14 -11.60
C ILE A 265 8.02 -17.28 -11.15
N ARG A 266 8.31 -16.93 -9.89
CA ARG A 266 9.62 -17.09 -9.26
C ARG A 266 9.53 -17.93 -7.99
N ASN A 267 10.44 -18.88 -7.81
CA ASN A 267 10.53 -19.69 -6.58
C ASN A 267 11.51 -19.09 -5.54
N SER A 268 11.69 -19.76 -4.40
CA SER A 268 12.62 -19.28 -3.36
C SER A 268 14.10 -19.35 -3.76
N SER A 269 14.48 -20.21 -4.71
CA SER A 269 15.86 -20.31 -5.22
C SER A 269 16.17 -19.27 -6.31
N GLY A 270 15.18 -18.47 -6.71
CA GLY A 270 15.31 -17.45 -7.74
C GLY A 270 15.16 -17.98 -9.18
N ALA A 271 14.79 -19.24 -9.38
CA ALA A 271 14.41 -19.75 -10.68
C ALA A 271 13.11 -19.10 -11.16
N GLU A 272 12.96 -18.90 -12.47
CA GLU A 272 11.83 -18.17 -13.06
C GLU A 272 11.19 -18.91 -14.24
N GLN A 273 9.87 -18.84 -14.32
CA GLN A 273 9.11 -19.15 -15.53
C GLN A 273 8.43 -17.88 -16.03
N VAL A 274 8.70 -17.48 -17.27
CA VAL A 274 7.92 -16.44 -17.96
C VAL A 274 6.63 -17.06 -18.49
N LEU A 275 5.49 -16.43 -18.24
CA LEU A 275 4.20 -16.89 -18.75
C LEU A 275 4.10 -16.69 -20.28
N PRO A 276 3.34 -17.55 -21.00
CA PRO A 276 3.19 -17.46 -22.45
C PRO A 276 2.75 -16.07 -22.94
N ARG A 277 3.13 -15.69 -24.16
CA ARG A 277 2.81 -14.36 -24.71
C ARG A 277 1.31 -14.12 -24.92
N ASP A 278 0.56 -15.18 -25.09
CA ASP A 278 -0.89 -15.20 -25.23
C ASP A 278 -1.62 -15.52 -23.92
N ALA A 279 -0.87 -15.71 -22.82
CA ALA A 279 -1.42 -15.97 -21.50
C ALA A 279 -2.37 -14.85 -21.09
N VAL A 280 -3.57 -15.25 -20.66
CA VAL A 280 -4.61 -14.32 -20.26
C VAL A 280 -5.52 -14.95 -19.22
N LEU A 281 -5.92 -14.17 -18.22
CA LEU A 281 -7.01 -14.55 -17.33
C LEU A 281 -8.29 -13.79 -17.71
N PRO A 282 -9.37 -14.49 -18.08
CA PRO A 282 -10.68 -13.89 -18.24
C PRO A 282 -11.21 -13.27 -16.92
N PRO A 283 -12.22 -12.38 -16.97
CA PRO A 283 -12.87 -11.83 -15.78
C PRO A 283 -13.32 -12.92 -14.80
N LEU A 284 -12.97 -12.76 -13.51
CA LEU A 284 -13.38 -13.68 -12.42
C LEU A 284 -13.04 -15.17 -12.66
N ALA A 285 -12.09 -15.46 -13.55
CA ALA A 285 -11.74 -16.82 -13.97
C ALA A 285 -10.49 -17.35 -13.28
N THR A 286 -10.27 -18.66 -13.42
CA THR A 286 -9.11 -19.38 -12.89
C THR A 286 -8.52 -20.23 -14.01
N GLU A 287 -7.20 -20.17 -14.18
CA GLU A 287 -6.47 -20.89 -15.24
C GLU A 287 -5.17 -21.50 -14.70
N ASP A 288 -4.75 -22.61 -15.30
CA ASP A 288 -3.52 -23.31 -14.96
C ASP A 288 -2.38 -22.92 -15.90
N PHE A 289 -1.18 -22.75 -15.32
CA PHE A 289 0.03 -22.41 -16.07
C PHE A 289 1.16 -23.37 -15.71
N ASP A 290 1.68 -24.05 -16.73
CA ASP A 290 2.88 -24.87 -16.65
C ASP A 290 4.11 -24.02 -16.30
N ILE A 291 4.94 -24.52 -15.37
CA ILE A 291 6.15 -23.84 -14.91
C ILE A 291 7.42 -24.71 -14.99
N PRO A 292 7.76 -25.29 -16.16
CA PRO A 292 8.88 -26.22 -16.30
C PRO A 292 10.25 -25.60 -15.95
N ASN A 293 10.40 -24.28 -16.03
CA ASN A 293 11.66 -23.58 -15.72
C ASN A 293 11.71 -23.02 -14.28
N CYS A 294 10.65 -23.20 -13.49
CA CYS A 294 10.58 -22.76 -12.10
C CYS A 294 10.25 -23.94 -11.18
N PRO A 295 11.21 -24.85 -10.94
CA PRO A 295 10.94 -26.06 -10.18
C PRO A 295 10.55 -25.74 -8.74
N LEU A 296 9.46 -26.32 -8.27
CA LEU A 296 8.95 -26.15 -6.91
C LEU A 296 9.47 -27.25 -5.98
N SER A 297 9.98 -26.86 -4.81
CA SER A 297 10.45 -27.77 -3.76
C SER A 297 9.29 -28.55 -3.11
N ARG A 298 9.56 -29.78 -2.65
CA ARG A 298 8.54 -30.62 -1.98
C ARG A 298 8.37 -30.31 -0.49
N ASP A 299 9.40 -29.75 0.13
CA ASP A 299 9.44 -29.53 1.56
C ASP A 299 8.94 -28.13 1.88
N ASP A 300 9.82 -27.14 1.71
CA ASP A 300 9.53 -25.73 1.92
C ASP A 300 9.88 -24.95 0.66
N ASP A 301 8.98 -24.05 0.25
CA ASP A 301 9.24 -23.11 -0.85
C ASP A 301 8.39 -21.84 -0.73
N ALA A 302 8.70 -20.87 -1.59
CA ALA A 302 7.86 -19.72 -1.86
C ALA A 302 7.56 -19.64 -3.36
N ILE A 303 6.32 -19.32 -3.73
CA ILE A 303 5.95 -19.00 -5.10
C ILE A 303 5.58 -17.52 -5.15
N THR A 304 6.22 -16.76 -6.05
CA THR A 304 5.95 -15.34 -6.27
C THR A 304 5.50 -15.14 -7.71
N LEU A 305 4.36 -14.49 -7.90
CA LEU A 305 3.89 -14.00 -9.19
C LEU A 305 4.38 -12.56 -9.36
N LEU A 306 5.10 -12.30 -10.44
CA LEU A 306 5.59 -10.99 -10.85
C LEU A 306 4.90 -10.57 -12.15
N ASP A 307 4.65 -9.27 -12.33
CA ASP A 307 4.15 -8.73 -13.59
C ASP A 307 5.26 -8.60 -14.66
N GLY A 308 4.92 -7.96 -15.79
CA GLY A 308 5.84 -7.73 -16.89
C GLY A 308 7.02 -6.81 -16.56
N ASP A 309 6.88 -5.96 -15.54
CA ASP A 309 7.90 -5.03 -15.06
C ASP A 309 8.73 -5.64 -13.91
N GLY A 310 8.35 -6.83 -13.45
CA GLY A 310 9.05 -7.57 -12.39
C GLY A 310 8.60 -7.22 -10.98
N LEU A 311 7.49 -6.48 -10.84
CA LEU A 311 6.89 -6.15 -9.55
C LEU A 311 6.03 -7.32 -9.06
N LYS A 312 5.96 -7.51 -7.74
CA LYS A 312 5.20 -8.60 -7.13
C LYS A 312 3.70 -8.33 -7.17
N VAL A 313 2.95 -9.25 -7.79
CA VAL A 313 1.48 -9.22 -7.84
C VAL A 313 0.85 -10.13 -6.78
N ALA A 314 1.44 -11.32 -6.55
CA ALA A 314 1.00 -12.24 -5.52
C ALA A 314 2.15 -13.11 -5.01
N GLY A 315 1.97 -13.76 -3.86
CA GLY A 315 2.90 -14.78 -3.42
C GLY A 315 2.40 -15.60 -2.25
N ILE A 316 2.91 -16.82 -2.15
CA ILE A 316 2.58 -17.81 -1.14
C ILE A 316 3.86 -18.49 -0.65
N ARG A 317 3.84 -18.96 0.60
CA ARG A 317 4.83 -19.89 1.15
C ARG A 317 4.11 -21.13 1.62
N TYR A 318 4.77 -22.27 1.51
CA TYR A 318 4.30 -23.53 2.06
C TYR A 318 5.45 -24.28 2.73
N SER A 319 5.08 -25.12 3.70
CA SER A 319 6.00 -26.03 4.38
C SER A 319 5.35 -27.40 4.59
N SER A 320 6.16 -28.45 4.55
CA SER A 320 5.70 -29.83 4.62
C SER A 320 5.16 -30.28 5.97
N GLN A 321 5.10 -29.40 6.98
CA GLN A 321 4.55 -29.68 8.31
C GLN A 321 3.00 -29.72 8.36
N HIS A 322 2.31 -29.41 7.27
CA HIS A 322 0.85 -29.52 7.18
C HIS A 322 0.41 -30.40 6.00
N GLY A 323 0.55 -31.72 6.18
CA GLY A 323 -0.28 -32.70 5.48
C GLY A 323 0.26 -33.24 4.16
N THR A 324 1.23 -34.14 4.23
CA THR A 324 1.51 -35.06 3.11
C THR A 324 0.44 -36.14 3.05
N THR A 325 -0.39 -36.09 2.01
CA THR A 325 -0.85 -37.32 1.33
C THR A 325 -0.52 -37.18 -0.16
N GLN A 326 0.05 -38.25 -0.70
CA GLN A 326 0.72 -38.33 -2.00
C GLN A 326 -0.10 -37.76 -3.18
N HIS A 327 0.61 -37.09 -4.11
CA HIS A 327 0.18 -36.73 -5.47
C HIS A 327 -0.99 -35.75 -5.67
N LYS A 328 -1.42 -35.01 -4.64
CA LYS A 328 -2.47 -33.99 -4.79
C LYS A 328 -1.89 -32.57 -4.93
N PRO A 329 -2.48 -31.70 -5.78
CA PRO A 329 -2.16 -30.28 -5.80
C PRO A 329 -2.36 -29.66 -4.42
N MET A 330 -1.45 -28.77 -4.02
CA MET A 330 -1.64 -27.97 -2.82
C MET A 330 -2.64 -26.86 -3.12
N ILE A 331 -3.72 -26.82 -2.35
CA ILE A 331 -4.74 -25.79 -2.45
C ILE A 331 -4.44 -24.73 -1.39
N PHE A 332 -4.22 -23.51 -1.84
CA PHE A 332 -3.99 -22.38 -0.97
C PHE A 332 -5.33 -21.70 -0.69
N ALA A 333 -5.87 -21.95 0.49
CA ALA A 333 -7.00 -21.19 0.98
C ALA A 333 -6.52 -19.76 1.28
N ARG A 334 -7.03 -18.79 0.53
CA ARG A 334 -7.13 -17.42 1.01
C ARG A 334 -8.62 -17.09 1.11
N SER A 335 -9.06 -17.00 2.37
CA SER A 335 -10.22 -16.23 2.82
C SER A 335 -10.19 -14.83 2.26
#